data_AF-A0A7Y3DZE0-F1
#
_entry.id   AF-A0A7Y3DZE0-F1
#
_cell.length_a   1.000
_cell.length_b   1.000
_cell.length_c   1.000
_cell.angle_alpha   90.00
_cell.angle_beta   90.00
_cell.angle_gamma   90.00
#
_symmetry.space_group_name_H-M   'P 1'
#
loop_
_entity.id
_entity.type
_entity.pdbx_description
1 polymer ?
#
loop_
_entity_poly.entity_id
_entity_poly.type
_entity_poly.pdbx_seq_one_letter_code
_entity_poly.pdbx_strand_id
1 'polypeptide(L)'
;MNQKPLIRNAFAGLLLALAALLSACASTGTTSAGDSAANEAAAVEIEPWEGDGMEIPLDGSSLEAFEASLARVKAHSTPEEYSGLVNAIDYLLIYDIGANRNRTMLASRLDGLTPVEVMQRVKYRRAAPGRSPADKTAADAKIIDS
;
A
#
# COMPACT_ATOMS: atom_id res chain seq x y z
N MET A 1 -26.82 -37.78 36.37
CA MET A 1 -25.41 -37.64 35.93
C MET A 1 -25.37 -37.24 34.47
N ASN A 2 -24.61 -36.18 34.21
CA ASN A 2 -23.95 -35.82 32.95
C ASN A 2 -24.79 -35.23 31.80
N GLN A 3 -24.71 -33.90 31.80
CA GLN A 3 -24.78 -33.00 30.65
C GLN A 3 -23.91 -33.43 29.46
N LYS A 4 -24.39 -33.13 28.25
CA LYS A 4 -23.58 -32.78 27.08
C LYS A 4 -24.33 -31.70 26.28
N PRO A 5 -23.74 -30.50 26.05
CA PRO A 5 -24.39 -29.45 25.27
C PRO A 5 -24.18 -29.68 23.77
N LEU A 6 -25.27 -29.87 23.04
CA LEU A 6 -25.27 -29.81 21.57
C LEU A 6 -25.53 -28.36 21.14
N ILE A 7 -24.46 -27.76 20.64
CA ILE A 7 -24.40 -26.84 19.50
C ILE A 7 -25.71 -26.80 18.70
N ARG A 8 -26.26 -25.59 18.45
CA ARG A 8 -26.74 -25.14 17.13
C ARG A 8 -27.48 -23.80 17.21
N ASN A 9 -26.94 -22.84 16.45
CA ASN A 9 -27.59 -21.69 15.83
C ASN A 9 -29.08 -21.49 16.09
N ALA A 10 -29.42 -20.30 16.62
CA ALA A 10 -30.69 -19.67 16.36
C ALA A 10 -30.46 -18.18 16.08
N PHE A 11 -30.19 -17.87 14.81
CA PHE A 11 -30.50 -16.59 14.21
C PHE A 11 -32.00 -16.32 14.43
N ALA A 12 -32.36 -15.38 15.28
CA ALA A 12 -33.72 -14.84 15.29
C ALA A 12 -33.76 -13.54 16.09
N GLY A 13 -34.08 -12.45 15.38
CA GLY A 13 -34.73 -11.31 16.00
C GLY A 13 -33.88 -10.06 16.12
N LEU A 14 -33.69 -9.35 15.00
CA LEU A 14 -33.76 -7.89 15.03
C LEU A 14 -34.08 -7.36 13.63
N LEU A 15 -35.31 -7.59 13.19
CA LEU A 15 -35.84 -7.07 11.92
C LEU A 15 -37.17 -6.39 12.23
N LEU A 16 -37.14 -5.26 12.96
CA LEU A 16 -38.30 -4.41 13.13
C LEU A 16 -37.88 -3.01 13.58
N ALA A 17 -37.99 -2.05 12.64
CA ALA A 17 -38.22 -0.61 12.82
C ALA A 17 -37.46 0.23 11.79
N LEU A 18 -37.66 -0.08 10.51
CA LEU A 18 -37.37 0.83 9.40
C LEU A 18 -38.70 1.35 8.87
N ALA A 19 -39.22 2.44 9.44
CA ALA A 19 -40.23 3.27 8.79
C ALA A 19 -40.41 4.60 9.54
N ALA A 20 -40.51 5.66 8.74
CA ALA A 20 -40.98 7.00 9.06
C ALA A 20 -39.95 7.95 9.71
N LEU A 21 -39.29 8.72 8.84
CA LEU A 21 -39.27 10.19 8.94
C LEU A 21 -38.97 10.77 7.53
N LEU A 22 -40.03 10.98 6.74
CA LEU A 22 -40.03 11.89 5.60
C LEU A 22 -40.78 13.18 6.00
N SER A 23 -40.11 14.32 5.92
CA SER A 23 -40.66 15.64 5.57
C SER A 23 -39.46 16.59 5.39
N ALA A 24 -38.97 16.80 4.17
CA ALA A 24 -39.47 17.72 3.13
C ALA A 24 -39.24 19.21 3.48
N CYS A 25 -38.28 19.87 2.82
CA CYS A 25 -38.54 21.02 1.93
C CYS A 25 -37.27 21.61 1.28
N ALA A 26 -37.23 21.49 -0.06
CA ALA A 26 -36.80 22.44 -1.09
C ALA A 26 -35.48 23.23 -0.96
N SER A 27 -34.49 22.88 -1.79
CA SER A 27 -33.94 23.81 -2.79
C SER A 27 -33.23 23.05 -3.91
N THR A 28 -33.40 23.55 -5.12
CA THR A 28 -33.07 22.97 -6.42
C THR A 28 -31.57 22.95 -6.68
N GLY A 29 -31.05 21.82 -7.16
CA GLY A 29 -29.67 21.71 -7.64
C GLY A 29 -29.41 20.32 -8.23
N THR A 30 -29.70 20.15 -9.52
CA THR A 30 -29.21 19.06 -10.35
C THR A 30 -27.69 18.94 -10.22
N THR A 31 -27.18 17.77 -9.83
CA THR A 31 -26.10 17.07 -10.55
C THR A 31 -25.93 15.63 -10.03
N SER A 32 -26.04 14.71 -10.98
CA SER A 32 -25.39 13.40 -11.11
C SER A 32 -25.29 12.48 -9.90
N ALA A 33 -25.97 11.34 -10.04
CA ALA A 33 -25.53 10.07 -9.49
C ALA A 33 -24.03 9.87 -9.76
N GLY A 34 -23.32 9.54 -8.69
CA GLY A 34 -21.91 9.19 -8.67
C GLY A 34 -21.71 8.46 -7.35
N ASP A 35 -21.91 7.15 -7.40
CA ASP A 35 -21.58 6.20 -6.35
C ASP A 35 -20.18 6.56 -5.80
N SER A 36 -20.14 7.10 -4.61
CA SER A 36 -18.92 7.15 -3.81
C SER A 36 -19.28 6.46 -2.53
N ALA A 37 -19.20 5.13 -2.59
CA ALA A 37 -18.85 4.31 -1.46
C ALA A 37 -17.73 5.03 -0.70
N ALA A 38 -18.11 5.78 0.33
CA ALA A 38 -17.22 6.19 1.39
C ALA A 38 -16.77 4.89 2.03
N ASN A 39 -15.70 4.32 1.47
CA ASN A 39 -14.86 3.42 2.21
C ASN A 39 -14.37 4.26 3.39
N GLU A 40 -14.95 4.01 4.55
CA GLU A 40 -14.52 4.56 5.83
C GLU A 40 -13.12 4.01 6.08
N ALA A 41 -12.14 4.58 5.36
CA ALA A 41 -10.74 4.43 5.66
C ALA A 41 -10.61 4.98 7.07
N ALA A 42 -10.40 4.07 8.02
CA ALA A 42 -10.11 4.40 9.40
C ALA A 42 -9.23 5.66 9.39
N ALA A 43 -9.71 6.73 10.02
CA ALA A 43 -9.03 8.00 10.02
C ALA A 43 -7.66 7.79 10.69
N VAL A 44 -6.63 7.56 9.88
CA VAL A 44 -5.26 7.41 10.36
C VAL A 44 -4.87 8.79 10.86
N GLU A 45 -4.63 8.89 12.17
CA GLU A 45 -4.12 10.11 12.77
C GLU A 45 -2.74 10.39 12.18
N ILE A 46 -2.63 11.47 11.40
CA ILE A 46 -1.39 11.87 10.77
C ILE A 46 -0.62 12.74 11.77
N GLU A 47 0.43 12.17 12.35
CA GLU A 47 1.35 12.91 13.21
C GLU A 47 2.03 14.04 12.42
N PRO A 48 2.19 15.23 13.02
CA PRO A 48 2.87 16.34 12.37
C PRO A 48 4.35 16.01 12.10
N TRP A 49 4.80 16.23 10.86
CA TRP A 49 6.19 16.03 10.42
C TRP A 49 6.82 17.36 9.99
N GLU A 50 7.99 17.67 10.55
CA GLU A 50 8.81 18.83 10.16
C GLU A 50 9.85 18.39 9.13
N GLY A 51 9.45 18.30 7.86
CA GLY A 51 10.36 17.93 6.78
C GLY A 51 9.66 17.47 5.52
N ASP A 52 10.45 16.97 4.58
CA ASP A 52 9.94 16.36 3.35
C ASP A 52 9.40 14.95 3.63
N GLY A 53 8.26 14.61 3.03
CA GLY A 53 7.64 13.30 3.20
C GLY A 53 8.53 12.14 2.73
N MET A 54 9.48 12.39 1.83
CA MET A 54 10.40 11.39 1.31
C MET A 54 11.53 11.03 2.28
N GLU A 55 11.66 11.77 3.38
CA GLU A 55 12.60 11.50 4.48
C GLU A 55 11.95 10.77 5.66
N ILE A 56 10.61 10.58 5.64
CA ILE A 56 9.90 9.85 6.68
C ILE A 56 10.28 8.36 6.62
N PRO A 57 10.80 7.75 7.70
CA PRO A 57 11.09 6.32 7.73
C PRO A 57 9.79 5.51 7.68
N LEU A 58 9.79 4.45 6.87
CA LEU A 58 8.69 3.50 6.79
C LEU A 58 8.70 2.56 7.99
N ASP A 59 7.53 2.28 8.55
CA ASP A 59 7.38 1.39 9.71
C ASP A 59 6.91 0.01 9.23
N GLY A 60 7.84 -0.92 9.07
CA GLY A 60 7.58 -2.27 8.61
C GLY A 60 7.33 -3.28 9.74
N SER A 61 7.18 -2.83 10.98
CA SER A 61 6.96 -3.69 12.16
C SER A 61 5.69 -4.53 12.06
N SER A 62 4.68 -4.01 11.34
CA SER A 62 3.46 -4.71 10.97
C SER A 62 2.91 -4.16 9.64
N LEU A 63 1.96 -4.87 9.02
CA LEU A 63 1.32 -4.37 7.80
C LEU A 63 0.53 -3.08 8.05
N GLU A 64 -0.15 -2.99 9.19
CA GLU A 64 -0.93 -1.82 9.59
C GLU A 64 -0.02 -0.60 9.83
N ALA A 65 1.07 -0.78 10.57
CA ALA A 65 2.05 0.28 10.80
C ALA A 65 2.69 0.76 9.49
N PHE A 66 2.92 -0.16 8.55
CA PHE A 66 3.44 0.16 7.23
C PHE A 66 2.48 1.02 6.43
N GLU A 67 1.19 0.66 6.42
CA GLU A 67 0.15 1.43 5.76
C GLU A 67 -0.05 2.81 6.41
N ALA A 68 0.01 2.89 7.73
CA ALA A 68 -0.03 4.16 8.45
C ALA A 68 1.19 5.05 8.09
N SER A 69 2.39 4.48 8.03
CA SER A 69 3.60 5.22 7.62
C SER A 69 3.51 5.71 6.16
N LEU A 70 2.94 4.91 5.25
CA LEU A 70 2.68 5.35 3.86
C LEU A 70 1.64 6.46 3.79
N ALA A 71 0.60 6.43 4.64
CA ALA A 71 -0.37 7.51 4.73
C ALA A 71 0.28 8.83 5.19
N ARG A 72 1.20 8.76 6.16
CA ARG A 72 2.01 9.92 6.57
C ARG A 72 2.90 10.43 5.44
N VAL A 73 3.65 9.55 4.76
CA VAL A 73 4.46 9.93 3.58
C VAL A 73 3.59 10.64 2.55
N LYS A 74 2.41 10.10 2.22
CA LYS A 74 1.47 10.70 1.28
C LYS A 74 1.02 12.10 1.69
N ALA A 75 0.79 12.32 2.98
CA ALA A 75 0.35 13.62 3.49
C ALA A 75 1.43 14.71 3.40
N HIS A 76 2.70 14.32 3.38
CA HIS A 76 3.86 15.22 3.42
C HIS A 76 4.72 15.21 2.15
N SER A 77 4.28 14.55 1.08
CA SER A 77 5.01 14.50 -0.20
C SER A 77 4.15 15.03 -1.34
N THR A 78 4.78 15.35 -2.47
CA THR A 78 4.05 15.66 -3.70
C THR A 78 3.38 14.41 -4.28
N PRO A 79 2.30 14.54 -5.06
CA PRO A 79 1.67 13.40 -5.74
C PRO A 79 2.65 12.60 -6.61
N GLU A 80 3.58 13.27 -7.29
CA GLU A 80 4.58 12.67 -8.16
C GLU A 80 5.57 11.80 -7.35
N GLU A 81 6.04 12.31 -6.22
CA GLU A 81 6.95 11.59 -5.32
C GLU A 81 6.29 10.37 -4.70
N TYR A 82 5.07 10.52 -4.18
CA TYR A 82 4.32 9.41 -3.62
C TYR A 82 4.01 8.33 -4.68
N SER A 83 3.65 8.74 -5.91
CA SER A 83 3.49 7.82 -7.03
C SER A 83 4.79 7.07 -7.34
N GLY A 84 5.94 7.76 -7.32
CA GLY A 84 7.26 7.14 -7.45
C GLY A 84 7.52 6.05 -6.41
N LEU A 85 7.18 6.31 -5.15
CA LEU A 85 7.29 5.35 -4.06
C LEU A 85 6.38 4.13 -4.27
N VAL A 86 5.10 4.34 -4.57
CA VAL A 86 4.13 3.24 -4.79
C VAL A 86 4.59 2.33 -5.92
N ASN A 87 5.02 2.91 -7.05
CA ASN A 87 5.57 2.15 -8.17
C ASN A 87 6.81 1.33 -7.79
N ALA A 88 7.66 1.87 -6.91
CA ALA A 88 8.83 1.16 -6.41
C ALA A 88 8.43 -0.02 -5.50
N ILE A 89 7.45 0.18 -4.60
CA ILE A 89 6.91 -0.87 -3.73
C ILE A 89 6.27 -1.99 -4.57
N ASP A 90 5.46 -1.65 -5.56
CA ASP A 90 4.82 -2.64 -6.44
C ASP A 90 5.85 -3.44 -7.25
N TYR A 91 6.90 -2.78 -7.74
CA TYR A 91 8.01 -3.46 -8.38
C TYR A 91 8.69 -4.45 -7.41
N LEU A 92 8.99 -4.03 -6.19
CA LEU A 92 9.64 -4.89 -5.20
C LEU A 92 8.73 -6.04 -4.75
N LEU A 93 7.42 -5.84 -4.69
CA LEU A 93 6.47 -6.91 -4.41
C LEU A 93 6.57 -8.04 -5.44
N ILE A 94 6.76 -7.71 -6.71
CA ILE A 94 6.85 -8.68 -7.80
C ILE A 94 8.26 -9.28 -7.91
N TYR A 95 9.31 -8.46 -7.77
CA TYR A 95 10.68 -8.81 -8.14
C TYR A 95 11.65 -9.00 -6.97
N ASP A 96 11.30 -8.62 -5.74
CA ASP A 96 12.12 -8.98 -4.57
C ASP A 96 11.80 -10.42 -4.16
N ILE A 97 12.69 -11.34 -4.54
CA ILE A 97 12.59 -12.77 -4.20
C ILE A 97 12.41 -12.96 -2.69
N GLY A 98 13.09 -12.14 -1.87
CA GLY A 98 12.98 -12.21 -0.42
C GLY A 98 11.61 -11.78 0.12
N ALA A 99 10.84 -10.99 -0.63
CA ALA A 99 9.46 -10.65 -0.27
C ALA A 99 8.47 -11.74 -0.70
N ASN A 100 8.81 -12.57 -1.70
CA ASN A 100 7.99 -13.68 -2.18
C ASN A 100 6.51 -13.30 -2.46
N ARG A 101 6.29 -12.13 -3.06
CA ARG A 101 4.95 -11.56 -3.33
C ARG A 101 4.05 -11.40 -2.10
N ASN A 102 4.62 -11.42 -0.91
CA ASN A 102 3.92 -11.24 0.34
C ASN A 102 4.14 -9.82 0.84
N ARG A 103 3.04 -9.05 0.96
CA ARG A 103 3.07 -7.63 1.35
C ARG A 103 3.59 -7.44 2.77
N THR A 104 3.25 -8.32 3.71
CA THR A 104 3.78 -8.29 5.09
C THR A 104 5.28 -8.54 5.10
N MET A 105 5.77 -9.51 4.33
CA MET A 105 7.22 -9.75 4.20
C MET A 105 7.94 -8.61 3.52
N LEU A 106 7.34 -7.97 2.52
CA LEU A 106 7.91 -6.78 1.91
C LEU A 106 7.98 -5.64 2.94
N ALA A 107 6.92 -5.37 3.69
CA ALA A 107 6.87 -4.32 4.71
C ALA A 107 8.04 -4.48 5.71
N SER A 108 8.23 -5.66 6.30
CA SER A 108 9.35 -5.91 7.23
C SER A 108 10.74 -5.77 6.60
N ARG A 109 10.87 -5.90 5.28
CA ARG A 109 12.14 -5.71 4.56
C ARG A 109 12.43 -4.26 4.18
N LEU A 110 11.39 -3.43 4.19
CA LEU A 110 11.47 -1.99 3.96
C LEU A 110 11.44 -1.20 5.27
N ASP A 111 11.31 -1.89 6.41
CA ASP A 111 11.32 -1.31 7.74
C ASP A 111 12.56 -0.42 7.97
N GLY A 112 12.31 0.79 8.47
CA GLY A 112 13.33 1.81 8.75
C GLY A 112 13.90 2.51 7.51
N LEU A 113 13.54 2.10 6.29
CA LEU A 113 13.99 2.80 5.08
C LEU A 113 13.11 4.01 4.80
N THR A 114 13.74 5.06 4.26
CA THR A 114 13.05 6.21 3.69
C THR A 114 12.53 5.89 2.28
N PRO A 115 11.47 6.59 1.81
CA PRO A 115 11.01 6.51 0.42
C PRO A 115 12.12 6.66 -0.63
N VAL A 116 13.08 7.57 -0.41
CA VAL A 116 14.24 7.75 -1.30
C VAL A 116 15.06 6.47 -1.41
N GLU A 117 15.38 5.83 -0.30
CA GLU A 117 16.16 4.58 -0.27
C GLU A 117 15.41 3.41 -0.92
N VAL A 118 14.09 3.33 -0.72
CA VAL A 118 13.24 2.33 -1.39
C VAL A 118 13.29 2.51 -2.91
N MET A 119 13.13 3.73 -3.42
CA MET A 119 13.22 4.01 -4.85
C MET A 119 14.62 3.72 -5.42
N GLN A 120 15.68 4.06 -4.68
CA GLN A 120 17.05 3.74 -5.08
C GLN A 120 17.25 2.22 -5.22
N ARG A 121 16.74 1.43 -4.28
CA ARG A 121 16.81 -0.04 -4.32
C ARG A 121 16.19 -0.63 -5.61
N VAL A 122 15.15 0.00 -6.15
CA VAL A 122 14.57 -0.39 -7.45
C VAL A 122 15.47 0.02 -8.61
N LYS A 123 16.00 1.24 -8.61
CA LYS A 123 16.92 1.72 -9.66
C LYS A 123 18.15 0.82 -9.82
N TYR A 124 18.71 0.31 -8.72
CA TYR A 124 19.84 -0.64 -8.77
C TYR A 124 19.45 -2.04 -9.27
N ARG A 125 18.19 -2.46 -9.08
CA ARG A 125 17.69 -3.78 -9.52
C ARG A 125 17.23 -3.79 -10.97
N ARG A 126 16.74 -2.66 -11.49
CA ARG A 126 16.53 -2.49 -12.93
C ARG A 126 17.92 -2.41 -13.56
N ALA A 127 18.31 -3.44 -14.31
CA ALA A 127 19.55 -3.41 -15.09
C ALA A 127 19.63 -2.07 -15.85
N ALA A 128 20.78 -1.40 -15.80
CA ALA A 128 21.00 -0.18 -16.57
C ALA A 128 20.54 -0.41 -18.02
N PRO A 129 19.83 0.55 -18.65
CA PRO A 129 19.45 0.43 -20.05
C PRO A 129 20.70 0.12 -20.88
N GLY A 130 20.74 -1.04 -21.53
CA GLY A 130 21.89 -1.48 -22.33
C GLY A 130 22.88 -2.43 -21.65
N ARG A 131 22.50 -3.16 -20.58
CA ARG A 131 23.18 -4.44 -20.24
C ARG A 131 22.24 -5.61 -20.50
N SER A 132 22.16 -6.00 -21.75
CA SER A 132 21.73 -7.34 -22.14
C SER A 132 22.78 -8.36 -21.68
N PRO A 133 22.41 -9.62 -21.35
CA PRO A 133 23.37 -10.72 -21.23
C PRO A 133 24.30 -10.85 -22.43
N ALA A 134 23.86 -10.38 -23.62
CA ALA A 134 24.66 -10.33 -24.83
C ALA A 134 25.88 -9.38 -24.73
N ASP A 135 25.78 -8.31 -23.94
CA ASP A 135 26.87 -7.34 -23.79
C ASP A 135 28.00 -7.88 -22.91
N LYS A 136 27.68 -8.76 -21.95
CA LYS A 136 28.68 -9.49 -21.16
C LYS A 136 29.44 -10.49 -22.03
N THR A 137 28.74 -11.24 -22.89
CA THR A 137 29.40 -12.18 -23.81
C THR A 137 30.27 -11.48 -24.87
N ALA A 138 29.87 -10.28 -25.31
CA ALA A 138 30.67 -9.50 -26.26
C ALA A 138 31.94 -8.91 -25.61
N ALA A 139 31.86 -8.49 -24.34
CA ALA A 139 33.01 -8.01 -23.60
C ALA A 139 34.02 -9.12 -23.31
N ASP A 140 33.55 -10.32 -22.92
CA ASP A 140 34.43 -11.46 -22.65
C ASP A 140 35.08 -12.01 -23.93
N ALA A 141 34.38 -11.98 -25.07
CA ALA A 141 34.95 -12.37 -26.36
C ALA A 141 36.11 -11.47 -26.82
N LYS A 142 36.09 -10.18 -26.43
CA LYS A 142 37.11 -9.21 -26.85
C LYS A 142 38.42 -9.32 -26.07
N ILE A 143 38.42 -9.96 -24.90
CA ILE A 143 39.62 -10.15 -24.06
C ILE A 143 40.46 -11.34 -24.56
N ILE A 144 39.86 -12.27 -25.30
CA ILE A 144 40.50 -13.53 -25.73
C ILE A 144 41.25 -13.35 -27.06
N ASP A 145 41.03 -12.25 -27.78
CA ASP A 145 41.61 -11.95 -29.11
C ASP A 145 42.62 -10.79 -29.08
N SER A 146 43.33 -10.60 -27.95
CA SER A 146 44.40 -9.59 -27.79
C SER A 146 45.71 -10.23 -27.34
#